data_AF-A0A2U1KMK9-F1
#
_entry.id   AF-A0A2U1KMK9-F1
#
_cell.length_a   1.000
_cell.length_b   1.000
_cell.length_c   1.000
_cell.angle_alpha   90.00
_cell.angle_beta   90.00
_cell.angle_gamma   90.00
#
_symmetry.space_group_name_H-M   'P 1'
#
loop_
_entity.id
_entity.type
_entity.pdbx_description
1 polymer ?
#
loop_
_entity_poly.entity_id
_entity_poly.type
_entity_poly.pdbx_seq_one_letter_code
_entity_poly.pdbx_strand_id
1 'polypeptide(L)'
;MALVNKGRTIFTKILNSSQKYAAYHGAYNNNQSLRDVLKHAVASLQRIADHQTHSHQDVYDDEALPLRHHQVSRCRTTYHDGQMSMKRQRQPSTMQVFRKMDIEIGVKELNTLLECCIEDARKLKNYRDDALEEIQNAYSVFAQFRRREFELGEETYGPFLMFLIDMEMVEEFHYICLNIKRDNPESFSRLAYYEMLLWIKLGDEDKIQQLIANADGSDRSTFNESYLVALCKGDRQEEVLMLLERIDIKKLSSKEDMEAILKLLGRFLLESHAKKFILELKDIGWQHQHLLELICIYAMSIPNIKMIEDIVIKVKNLQAELKVASSSVPLEKLIKSYCDSLKDVSGTSGFGGQSGGKELVRSHIP
;
A
#
# COMPACT_ATOMS: atom_id res chain seq x y z
N MET A 1 39.31 5.50 1.17
CA MET A 1 40.16 6.65 0.80
C MET A 1 39.93 7.21 -0.61
N ALA A 2 39.92 6.40 -1.69
CA ALA A 2 39.79 6.92 -3.07
C ALA A 2 38.50 7.71 -3.36
N LEU A 3 37.35 7.26 -2.83
CA LEU A 3 36.06 7.97 -2.94
C LEU A 3 36.05 9.32 -2.20
N VAL A 4 36.68 9.38 -1.02
CA VAL A 4 36.78 10.60 -0.21
C VAL A 4 37.64 11.65 -0.93
N ASN A 5 38.75 11.25 -1.54
CA ASN A 5 39.60 12.15 -2.32
C ASN A 5 38.90 12.65 -3.60
N LYS A 6 38.08 11.81 -4.23
CA LYS A 6 37.26 12.19 -5.40
C LYS A 6 36.16 13.18 -5.00
N GLY A 7 35.50 12.96 -3.86
CA GLY A 7 34.53 13.89 -3.28
C GLY A 7 35.14 15.25 -2.94
N ARG A 8 36.32 15.26 -2.30
CA ARG A 8 37.06 16.49 -1.97
C ARG A 8 37.40 17.30 -3.23
N THR A 9 37.83 16.64 -4.30
CA THR A 9 38.18 17.27 -5.58
C THR A 9 36.96 17.89 -6.27
N ILE A 10 35.82 17.19 -6.29
CA ILE A 10 34.57 17.71 -6.86
C ILE A 10 34.09 18.93 -6.06
N PHE A 11 34.17 18.86 -4.73
CA PHE A 11 33.74 19.93 -3.85
C PHE A 11 34.60 21.20 -3.99
N THR A 12 35.92 21.07 -4.09
CA THR A 12 36.82 22.21 -4.35
C THR A 12 36.51 22.88 -5.69
N LYS A 13 36.13 22.12 -6.72
CA LYS A 13 35.70 22.67 -8.01
C LYS A 13 34.40 23.46 -7.90
N ILE A 14 33.41 22.96 -7.15
CA ILE A 14 32.14 23.66 -6.91
C ILE A 14 32.36 24.96 -6.14
N LEU A 15 33.23 24.94 -5.11
CA LEU A 15 33.55 26.11 -4.31
C LEU A 15 34.27 27.20 -5.12
N ASN A 16 35.21 26.81 -5.97
CA ASN A 16 35.94 27.75 -6.84
C ASN A 16 35.02 28.35 -7.92
N SER A 17 34.10 27.57 -8.47
CA SER A 17 33.10 28.04 -9.44
C SER A 17 32.10 29.02 -8.81
N SER A 18 31.65 28.76 -7.57
CA SER A 18 30.73 29.65 -6.86
C SER A 18 31.41 30.96 -6.43
N GLN A 19 32.68 30.93 -6.05
CA GLN A 19 33.47 32.14 -5.78
C GLN A 19 33.68 32.99 -7.04
N LYS A 20 33.99 32.36 -8.18
CA LYS A 20 34.07 33.07 -9.47
C LYS A 20 32.73 33.72 -9.86
N TYR A 21 31.62 33.01 -9.65
CA TYR A 21 30.27 33.53 -9.91
C TYR A 21 29.92 34.71 -9.01
N ALA A 22 30.25 34.64 -7.71
CA ALA A 22 30.02 35.71 -6.75
C ALA A 22 30.87 36.96 -7.03
N ALA A 23 32.12 36.78 -7.49
CA ALA A 23 32.99 37.87 -7.90
C ALA A 23 32.49 38.58 -9.18
N TYR A 24 31.87 37.83 -10.11
CA TYR A 24 31.34 38.37 -11.36
C TYR A 24 30.06 39.20 -11.17
N HIS A 25 29.26 38.88 -10.14
CA HIS A 25 27.95 39.51 -9.90
C HIS A 25 27.93 40.52 -8.75
N GLY A 26 29.09 40.94 -8.21
CA GLY A 26 29.18 41.98 -7.18
C GLY A 26 28.49 41.64 -5.84
N ALA A 27 28.09 40.39 -5.64
CA ALA A 27 27.33 39.94 -4.47
C ALA A 27 28.27 39.44 -3.37
N TYR A 28 29.10 40.34 -2.81
CA TYR A 28 30.14 39.93 -1.86
C TYR A 28 29.63 39.69 -0.43
N ASN A 29 28.38 40.04 -0.09
CA ASN A 29 27.93 40.07 1.31
C ASN A 29 26.76 39.15 1.73
N ASN A 30 26.11 38.37 0.86
CA ASN A 30 24.95 37.55 1.26
C ASN A 30 25.13 36.03 1.28
N ASN A 31 26.33 35.50 1.01
CA ASN A 31 26.58 34.05 1.04
C ASN A 31 27.32 33.59 2.32
N GLN A 32 26.98 34.17 3.47
CA GLN A 32 27.41 33.64 4.77
C GLN A 32 26.73 32.30 5.07
N SER A 33 25.42 32.22 4.81
CA SER A 33 24.62 30.99 4.96
C SER A 33 25.14 29.84 4.08
N LEU A 34 25.46 30.10 2.81
CA LEU A 34 26.01 29.08 1.92
C LEU A 34 27.42 28.62 2.37
N ARG A 35 28.26 29.54 2.85
CA ARG A 35 29.57 29.21 3.42
C ARG A 35 29.46 28.35 4.68
N ASP A 36 28.49 28.64 5.53
CA ASP A 36 28.29 27.90 6.78
C ASP A 36 27.70 26.50 6.51
N VAL A 37 26.77 26.37 5.55
CA VAL A 37 26.26 25.07 5.07
C VAL A 37 27.38 24.22 4.48
N LEU A 38 28.25 24.82 3.67
CA LEU A 38 29.38 24.12 3.04
C LEU A 38 30.46 23.73 4.06
N LYS A 39 30.75 24.58 5.06
CA LYS A 39 31.66 24.24 6.18
C LYS A 39 31.10 23.08 7.00
N HIS A 40 29.80 23.07 7.28
CA HIS A 40 29.16 22.00 8.03
C HIS A 40 29.18 20.68 7.26
N ALA A 41 28.95 20.69 5.94
CA ALA A 41 29.04 19.50 5.11
C ALA A 41 30.46 18.91 5.10
N VAL A 42 31.50 19.75 5.03
CA VAL A 42 32.91 19.30 5.11
C VAL A 42 33.23 18.69 6.47
N ALA A 43 32.78 19.31 7.57
CA ALA A 43 32.98 18.79 8.91
C ALA A 43 32.26 17.44 9.14
N SER A 44 31.09 17.23 8.54
CA SER A 44 30.39 15.96 8.60
C SER A 44 31.09 14.86 7.79
N LEU A 45 31.62 15.18 6.60
CA LEU A 45 32.37 14.22 5.80
C LEU A 45 33.73 13.85 6.43
N GLN A 46 34.38 14.79 7.12
CA GLN A 46 35.60 14.51 7.88
C GLN A 46 35.31 13.57 9.06
N ARG A 47 34.22 13.80 9.80
CA ARG A 47 33.79 12.89 10.89
C ARG A 47 33.47 11.47 10.40
N ILE A 48 32.86 11.33 9.22
CA ILE A 48 32.59 10.02 8.61
C ILE A 48 33.90 9.33 8.19
N ALA A 49 34.87 10.08 7.66
CA ALA A 49 36.18 9.54 7.31
C ALA A 49 36.97 9.09 8.55
N ASP A 50 36.90 9.87 9.64
CA ASP A 50 37.59 9.59 10.90
C ASP A 50 36.97 8.36 11.60
N HIS A 51 35.63 8.20 11.54
CA HIS A 51 34.94 7.00 12.03
C HIS A 51 35.30 5.72 11.27
N GLN A 52 35.55 5.80 9.95
CA GLN A 52 35.97 4.64 9.16
C GLN A 52 37.41 4.19 9.46
N THR A 53 38.22 5.04 10.09
CA THR A 53 39.59 4.69 10.52
C THR A 53 39.68 4.12 11.93
N HIS A 54 38.62 4.10 12.74
CA HIS A 54 38.64 3.63 14.13
C HIS A 54 37.67 2.47 14.42
N SER A 55 36.99 1.92 13.41
CA SER A 55 36.15 0.72 13.56
C SER A 55 36.97 -0.58 13.45
N HIS A 56 37.82 -0.80 14.45
CA HIS A 56 38.23 -2.11 14.94
C HIS A 56 38.49 -1.93 16.44
N GLN A 57 37.41 -1.78 17.22
CA GLN A 57 37.24 -2.25 18.60
C GLN A 57 35.82 -1.84 19.05
N ASP A 58 35.12 -2.76 19.71
CA ASP A 58 33.70 -2.66 20.12
C ASP A 58 33.35 -1.46 21.01
N VAL A 59 32.08 -1.01 20.92
CA VAL A 59 31.11 -0.80 22.03
C VAL A 59 29.85 -0.10 21.48
N TYR A 60 28.69 -0.56 21.96
CA TYR A 60 27.34 -0.01 21.75
C TYR A 60 27.25 1.51 21.99
N ASP A 61 26.57 2.24 21.11
CA ASP A 61 25.70 3.34 21.53
C ASP A 61 24.66 3.71 20.45
N ASP A 62 23.48 4.03 20.99
CA ASP A 62 22.21 4.41 20.38
C ASP A 62 22.29 5.80 19.73
N GLU A 63 22.09 5.92 18.42
CA GLU A 63 21.83 7.21 17.76
C GLU A 63 20.63 7.11 16.80
N ALA A 64 19.47 7.50 17.33
CA ALA A 64 18.33 7.95 16.54
C ALA A 64 18.66 9.32 15.91
N LEU A 65 18.85 9.36 14.59
CA LEU A 65 18.96 10.60 13.82
C LEU A 65 17.55 11.25 13.65
N PRO A 66 17.37 12.54 13.98
CA PRO A 66 16.08 13.21 13.85
C PRO A 66 15.82 13.72 12.42
N LEU A 67 14.58 13.51 11.94
CA LEU A 67 13.99 14.29 10.84
C LEU A 67 14.05 15.78 11.23
N ARG A 68 14.50 16.62 10.29
CA ARG A 68 14.88 18.02 10.51
C ARG A 68 13.84 18.82 11.30
N HIS A 69 14.23 19.28 12.49
CA HIS A 69 13.58 20.37 13.20
C HIS A 69 13.60 21.65 12.35
N HIS A 70 12.44 22.11 11.88
CA HIS A 70 12.23 23.54 11.68
C HIS A 70 11.95 24.18 13.04
N GLN A 71 12.68 25.24 13.34
CA GLN A 71 12.66 25.96 14.61
C GLN A 71 11.25 26.55 14.86
N VAL A 72 10.51 25.99 15.81
CA VAL A 72 9.48 26.75 16.53
C VAL A 72 10.21 27.58 17.58
N SER A 73 10.68 28.75 17.16
CA SER A 73 11.21 29.76 18.07
C SER A 73 10.14 30.17 19.08
N ARG A 74 10.44 29.93 20.36
CA ARG A 74 9.76 30.56 21.50
C ARG A 74 9.81 32.08 21.34
N CYS A 75 8.72 32.70 20.91
CA CYS A 75 8.42 34.08 21.26
C CYS A 75 7.61 34.10 22.54
N ARG A 76 8.30 34.30 23.67
CA ARG A 76 7.71 34.96 24.83
C ARG A 76 7.67 36.45 24.49
N THR A 77 6.49 36.97 24.20
CA THR A 77 6.20 38.41 24.30
C THR A 77 5.00 38.57 25.22
N THR A 78 5.28 39.15 26.38
CA THR A 78 4.31 39.72 27.30
C THR A 78 3.59 40.87 26.61
N TYR A 79 2.27 40.75 26.43
CA TYR A 79 1.37 41.90 26.35
C TYR A 79 0.12 41.55 27.16
N HIS A 80 -0.12 42.38 28.18
CA HIS A 80 -1.38 42.50 28.86
C HIS A 80 -2.40 43.08 27.87
N ASP A 81 -3.43 42.32 27.51
CA ASP A 81 -4.82 42.75 27.72
C ASP A 81 -5.80 41.63 27.37
N GLY A 82 -6.93 41.63 28.07
CA GLY A 82 -7.80 40.47 28.25
C GLY A 82 -8.42 39.90 26.98
N GLN A 83 -8.24 38.59 26.80
CA GLN A 83 -9.27 37.68 26.31
C GLN A 83 -8.89 36.26 26.75
N MET A 84 -9.70 35.66 27.63
CA MET A 84 -9.61 34.24 27.98
C MET A 84 -9.88 33.39 26.74
N SER A 85 -8.84 33.01 26.01
CA SER A 85 -8.93 31.88 25.10
C SER A 85 -8.74 30.61 25.93
N MET A 86 -9.81 29.83 26.06
CA MET A 86 -9.76 28.48 26.61
C MET A 86 -8.71 27.69 25.85
N LYS A 87 -7.53 27.51 26.45
CA LYS A 87 -6.64 26.40 26.10
C LYS A 87 -7.46 25.14 26.32
N ARG A 88 -7.94 24.52 25.23
CA ARG A 88 -8.41 23.14 25.28
C ARG A 88 -7.25 22.34 25.83
N GLN A 89 -7.33 22.00 27.11
CA GLN A 89 -6.43 21.08 27.77
C GLN A 89 -6.74 19.72 27.14
N ARG A 90 -6.09 19.41 26.01
CA ARG A 90 -6.25 18.12 25.33
C ARG A 90 -5.85 17.05 26.34
N GLN A 91 -6.73 16.07 26.51
CA GLN A 91 -6.35 14.83 27.17
C GLN A 91 -5.11 14.28 26.46
N PRO A 92 -4.13 13.71 27.18
CA PRO A 92 -2.97 13.10 26.54
C PRO A 92 -3.47 12.12 25.47
N SER A 93 -2.93 12.20 24.26
CA SER A 93 -3.28 11.24 23.22
C SER A 93 -3.03 9.83 23.77
N THR A 94 -3.83 8.86 23.36
CA THR A 94 -3.70 7.45 23.78
C THR A 94 -2.24 6.97 23.73
N MET A 95 -1.49 7.41 22.70
CA MET A 95 -0.05 7.19 22.55
C MET A 95 0.85 7.84 23.63
N GLN A 96 0.53 9.03 24.13
CA GLN A 96 1.26 9.65 25.24
C GLN A 96 1.02 8.91 26.57
N VAL A 97 -0.14 8.27 26.73
CA VAL A 97 -0.44 7.41 27.89
C VAL A 97 0.35 6.11 27.78
N PHE A 98 0.36 5.48 26.60
CA PHE A 98 1.10 4.24 26.38
C PHE A 98 2.63 4.41 26.41
N ARG A 99 3.18 5.54 25.94
CA ARG A 99 4.62 5.85 26.09
C ARG A 99 5.06 5.96 27.55
N LYS A 100 4.14 6.27 28.47
CA LYS A 100 4.42 6.45 29.90
C LYS A 100 4.21 5.18 30.72
N MET A 101 3.60 4.16 30.15
CA MET A 101 3.29 2.93 30.85
C MET A 101 4.14 1.79 30.26
N ASP A 102 5.06 1.24 31.04
CA ASP A 102 5.75 -0.04 30.79
C ASP A 102 4.76 -1.22 30.88
N ILE A 103 3.63 -1.12 30.19
CA ILE A 103 2.69 -2.21 30.05
C ILE A 103 3.26 -3.16 29.00
N GLU A 104 3.09 -4.46 29.23
CA GLU A 104 3.25 -5.51 28.22
C GLU A 104 2.19 -5.31 27.12
N ILE A 105 2.43 -4.33 26.25
CA ILE A 105 1.66 -4.09 25.02
C ILE A 105 2.06 -5.18 24.02
N GLY A 106 1.10 -6.00 23.62
CA GLY A 106 1.27 -7.02 22.59
C GLY A 106 1.02 -6.47 21.18
N VAL A 107 1.17 -7.35 20.18
CA VAL A 107 0.97 -7.03 18.76
C VAL A 107 -0.44 -6.48 18.49
N LYS A 108 -1.47 -7.04 19.15
CA LYS A 108 -2.86 -6.61 18.97
C LYS A 108 -3.05 -5.16 19.44
N GLU A 109 -2.53 -4.83 20.62
CA GLU A 109 -2.64 -3.50 21.18
C GLU A 109 -1.87 -2.47 20.35
N LEU A 110 -0.70 -2.84 19.80
CA LEU A 110 0.03 -1.98 18.87
C LEU A 110 -0.75 -1.75 17.56
N ASN A 111 -1.40 -2.77 17.02
CA ASN A 111 -2.24 -2.63 15.83
C ASN A 111 -3.46 -1.73 16.11
N THR A 112 -4.13 -1.88 17.25
CA THR A 112 -5.22 -0.97 17.66
C THR A 112 -4.72 0.47 17.79
N LEU A 113 -3.51 0.68 18.32
CA LEU A 113 -2.93 2.02 18.40
C LEU A 113 -2.68 2.65 17.04
N LEU A 114 -2.15 1.86 16.11
CA LEU A 114 -1.93 2.30 14.73
C LEU A 114 -3.26 2.69 14.07
N GLU A 115 -4.29 1.88 14.23
CA GLU A 115 -5.65 2.17 13.74
C GLU A 115 -6.19 3.49 14.32
N CYS A 116 -6.06 3.72 15.63
CA CYS A 116 -6.46 4.99 16.24
C CYS A 116 -5.70 6.19 15.64
N CYS A 117 -4.39 6.07 15.45
CA CYS A 117 -3.58 7.15 14.84
C CYS A 117 -4.07 7.45 13.42
N ILE A 118 -4.37 6.42 12.62
CA ILE A 118 -4.89 6.57 11.25
C ILE A 118 -6.26 7.27 11.26
N GLU A 119 -7.17 6.84 12.13
CA GLU A 119 -8.50 7.44 12.23
C GLU A 119 -8.45 8.91 12.64
N ASP A 120 -7.59 9.24 13.60
CA ASP A 120 -7.43 10.62 14.07
C ASP A 120 -6.75 11.49 13.01
N ALA A 121 -5.72 10.97 12.32
CA ALA A 121 -5.12 11.64 11.17
C ALA A 121 -6.16 11.95 10.07
N ARG A 122 -7.05 11.00 9.76
CA ARG A 122 -8.15 11.19 8.79
C ARG A 122 -9.12 12.30 9.22
N LYS A 123 -9.50 12.36 10.50
CA LYS A 123 -10.36 13.42 11.04
C LYS A 123 -9.69 14.79 10.96
N LEU A 124 -8.37 14.81 11.11
CA LEU A 124 -7.55 16.01 11.17
C LEU A 124 -6.99 16.44 9.81
N LYS A 125 -7.40 15.83 8.69
CA LYS A 125 -6.83 16.10 7.35
C LYS A 125 -6.78 17.57 6.92
N ASN A 126 -7.67 18.42 7.45
CA ASN A 126 -7.70 19.86 7.15
C ASN A 126 -6.77 20.69 8.07
N TYR A 127 -6.16 20.07 9.06
CA TYR A 127 -5.28 20.65 10.06
C TYR A 127 -3.89 20.00 9.92
N ARG A 128 -3.09 20.52 9.00
CA ARG A 128 -1.83 19.91 8.55
C ARG A 128 -0.90 19.49 9.68
N ASP A 129 -0.68 20.36 10.67
CA ASP A 129 0.24 20.10 11.78
C ASP A 129 -0.30 19.01 12.72
N ASP A 130 -1.61 19.02 12.99
CA ASP A 130 -2.28 18.00 13.82
C ASP A 130 -2.31 16.63 13.13
N ALA A 131 -2.55 16.58 11.82
CA ALA A 131 -2.50 15.33 11.05
C ALA A 131 -1.08 14.75 10.98
N LEU A 132 -0.06 15.61 10.87
CA LEU A 132 1.33 15.17 10.86
C LEU A 132 1.77 14.58 12.19
N GLU A 133 1.27 15.12 13.32
CA GLU A 133 1.52 14.53 14.64
C GLU A 133 0.99 13.10 14.73
N GLU A 134 -0.22 12.84 14.21
CA GLU A 134 -0.78 11.48 14.21
C GLU A 134 -0.06 10.52 13.26
N ILE A 135 0.45 11.01 12.13
CA ILE A 135 1.33 10.23 11.25
C ILE A 135 2.65 9.87 11.94
N GLN A 136 3.22 10.80 12.71
CA GLN A 136 4.41 10.52 13.52
C GLN A 136 4.11 9.51 14.65
N ASN A 137 2.92 9.59 15.26
CA ASN A 137 2.47 8.63 16.25
C ASN A 137 2.33 7.23 15.63
N ALA A 138 1.68 7.12 14.48
CA ALA A 138 1.57 5.89 13.70
C ALA A 138 2.96 5.31 13.39
N TYR A 139 3.91 6.13 12.93
CA TYR A 139 5.28 5.69 12.68
C TYR A 139 5.99 5.21 13.95
N SER A 140 5.73 5.83 15.10
CA SER A 140 6.33 5.41 16.38
C SER A 140 5.85 4.02 16.83
N VAL A 141 4.71 3.53 16.34
CA VAL A 141 4.27 2.14 16.55
C VAL A 141 5.25 1.16 15.90
N PHE A 142 5.72 1.41 14.68
CA PHE A 142 6.72 0.54 14.04
C PHE A 142 8.04 0.47 14.82
N ALA A 143 8.44 1.57 15.47
CA ALA A 143 9.61 1.56 16.34
C ALA A 143 9.41 0.63 17.56
N GLN A 144 8.17 0.45 18.04
CA GLN A 144 7.87 -0.48 19.12
C GLN A 144 7.93 -1.94 18.67
N PHE A 145 7.46 -2.26 17.45
CA PHE A 145 7.65 -3.58 16.87
C PHE A 145 9.13 -3.97 16.85
N ARG A 146 9.99 -3.06 16.39
CA ARG A 146 11.44 -3.29 16.38
C ARG A 146 12.03 -3.46 17.77
N ARG A 147 11.70 -2.57 18.71
CA ARG A 147 12.23 -2.62 20.09
C ARG A 147 11.85 -3.89 20.83
N ARG A 148 10.67 -4.45 20.52
CA ARG A 148 10.13 -5.66 21.16
C ARG A 148 10.37 -6.91 20.32
N GLU A 149 11.12 -6.81 19.23
CA GLU A 149 11.42 -7.91 18.29
C GLU A 149 10.15 -8.62 17.77
N PHE A 150 9.06 -7.89 17.64
CA PHE A 150 7.85 -8.39 17.01
C PHE A 150 8.00 -8.38 15.49
N GLU A 151 7.50 -9.43 14.84
CA GLU A 151 7.44 -9.49 13.39
C GLU A 151 6.47 -8.42 12.85
N LEU A 152 6.93 -7.66 11.87
CA LEU A 152 6.14 -6.61 11.24
C LEU A 152 5.39 -7.19 10.03
N GLY A 153 4.17 -7.68 10.27
CA GLY A 153 3.30 -8.25 9.25
C GLY A 153 2.50 -7.22 8.43
N GLU A 154 1.95 -7.67 7.30
CA GLU A 154 1.11 -6.85 6.42
C GLU A 154 -0.14 -6.32 7.12
N GLU A 155 -0.70 -7.11 8.02
CA GLU A 155 -1.83 -6.71 8.86
C GLU A 155 -1.55 -5.44 9.67
N THR A 156 -0.28 -5.16 9.97
CA THR A 156 0.15 -3.95 10.66
C THR A 156 0.42 -2.82 9.67
N TYR A 157 1.33 -3.01 8.71
CA TYR A 157 1.74 -1.88 7.86
C TYR A 157 0.74 -1.55 6.74
N GLY A 158 -0.03 -2.53 6.27
CA GLY A 158 -0.94 -2.42 5.13
C GLY A 158 -2.02 -1.33 5.31
N PRO A 159 -2.74 -1.29 6.45
CA PRO A 159 -3.71 -0.23 6.73
C PRO A 159 -3.09 1.18 6.69
N PHE A 160 -1.87 1.33 7.19
CA PHE A 160 -1.18 2.62 7.19
C PHE A 160 -0.71 3.02 5.80
N LEU A 161 -0.17 2.09 5.01
CA LEU A 161 0.18 2.36 3.61
C LEU A 161 -1.04 2.76 2.77
N MET A 162 -2.18 2.09 2.96
CA MET A 162 -3.43 2.48 2.31
C MET A 162 -3.86 3.88 2.72
N PHE A 163 -3.75 4.25 3.99
CA PHE A 163 -4.02 5.61 4.44
C PHE A 163 -3.14 6.64 3.72
N LEU A 164 -1.84 6.39 3.58
CA LEU A 164 -0.93 7.30 2.89
C LEU A 164 -1.26 7.44 1.39
N ILE A 165 -1.67 6.33 0.76
CA ILE A 165 -2.15 6.32 -0.63
C ILE A 165 -3.43 7.15 -0.76
N ASP A 166 -4.41 6.93 0.12
CA ASP A 166 -5.68 7.67 0.13
C ASP A 166 -5.47 9.19 0.28
N MET A 167 -4.43 9.57 1.03
CA MET A 167 -4.03 10.94 1.30
C MET A 167 -2.99 11.49 0.32
N GLU A 168 -2.58 10.71 -0.69
CA GLU A 168 -1.64 11.10 -1.75
C GLU A 168 -0.25 11.54 -1.20
N MET A 169 0.18 10.93 -0.10
CA MET A 169 1.42 11.28 0.64
C MET A 169 2.63 10.50 0.12
N VAL A 170 3.15 10.90 -1.05
CA VAL A 170 4.22 10.19 -1.77
C VAL A 170 5.53 10.09 -0.98
N GLU A 171 5.99 11.18 -0.37
CA GLU A 171 7.28 11.21 0.33
C GLU A 171 7.27 10.31 1.58
N GLU A 172 6.22 10.42 2.39
CA GLU A 172 6.02 9.63 3.59
C GLU A 172 5.82 8.15 3.25
N PHE A 173 5.06 7.86 2.19
CA PHE A 173 4.89 6.50 1.69
C PHE A 173 6.24 5.82 1.39
N HIS A 174 7.09 6.48 0.60
CA HIS A 174 8.41 5.91 0.27
C HIS A 174 9.33 5.81 1.48
N TYR A 175 9.31 6.82 2.37
CA TYR A 175 10.08 6.79 3.61
C TYR A 175 9.68 5.59 4.50
N ILE A 176 8.38 5.34 4.64
CA ILE A 176 7.87 4.23 5.44
C ILE A 176 8.19 2.89 4.78
N CYS A 177 7.98 2.76 3.47
CA CYS A 177 8.35 1.56 2.72
C CYS A 177 9.84 1.20 2.88
N LEU A 178 10.75 2.19 2.90
CA LEU A 178 12.17 1.95 3.14
C LEU A 178 12.43 1.36 4.54
N ASN A 179 11.71 1.82 5.55
CA ASN A 179 11.84 1.31 6.92
C ASN A 179 11.23 -0.10 7.05
N ILE A 180 10.08 -0.36 6.43
CA ILE A 180 9.46 -1.70 6.41
C ILE A 180 10.41 -2.70 5.75
N LYS A 181 10.98 -2.38 4.57
CA LYS A 181 11.94 -3.26 3.87
C LYS A 181 13.15 -3.65 4.72
N ARG A 182 13.62 -2.73 5.56
CA ARG A 182 14.73 -3.01 6.47
C ARG A 182 14.34 -4.00 7.57
N ASP A 183 13.12 -3.85 8.10
CA ASP A 183 12.65 -4.61 9.25
C ASP A 183 12.00 -5.95 8.85
N ASN A 184 11.47 -6.03 7.63
CA ASN A 184 10.87 -7.21 7.03
C ASN A 184 11.26 -7.29 5.54
N PRO A 185 12.40 -7.94 5.21
CA PRO A 185 12.80 -8.13 3.82
C PRO A 185 11.76 -8.90 2.99
N GLU A 186 11.05 -9.87 3.55
CA GLU A 186 10.05 -10.66 2.82
C GLU A 186 8.86 -9.82 2.32
N SER A 187 8.70 -8.59 2.81
CA SER A 187 7.66 -7.68 2.36
C SER A 187 7.92 -7.06 0.97
N PHE A 188 9.06 -7.30 0.31
CA PHE A 188 9.42 -6.63 -0.95
C PHE A 188 8.32 -6.72 -2.02
N SER A 189 7.81 -7.93 -2.28
CA SER A 189 6.74 -8.14 -3.26
C SER A 189 5.48 -7.39 -2.87
N ARG A 190 5.08 -7.49 -1.59
CA ARG A 190 3.86 -6.84 -1.14
C ARG A 190 3.94 -5.32 -1.17
N LEU A 191 5.10 -4.74 -0.88
CA LEU A 191 5.31 -3.29 -1.03
C LEU A 191 5.24 -2.84 -2.49
N ALA A 192 5.62 -3.68 -3.45
CA ALA A 192 5.46 -3.39 -4.87
C ALA A 192 3.97 -3.25 -5.26
N TYR A 193 3.09 -4.07 -4.66
CA TYR A 193 1.64 -3.93 -4.83
C TYR A 193 1.14 -2.55 -4.34
N TYR A 194 1.57 -2.11 -3.14
CA TYR A 194 1.17 -0.79 -2.63
C TYR A 194 1.76 0.37 -3.44
N GLU A 195 2.99 0.23 -3.92
CA GLU A 195 3.62 1.23 -4.79
C GLU A 195 2.83 1.40 -6.10
N MET A 196 2.41 0.29 -6.73
CA MET A 196 1.56 0.36 -7.92
C MET A 196 0.20 1.02 -7.62
N LEU A 197 -0.42 0.72 -6.48
CA LEU A 197 -1.66 1.39 -6.07
C LEU A 197 -1.50 2.90 -5.88
N LEU A 198 -0.37 3.36 -5.34
CA LEU A 198 -0.08 4.79 -5.21
C LEU A 198 -0.09 5.48 -6.58
N TRP A 199 0.60 4.91 -7.56
CA TRP A 199 0.69 5.53 -8.89
C TRP A 199 -0.63 5.48 -9.66
N ILE A 200 -1.40 4.40 -9.51
CA ILE A 200 -2.78 4.32 -10.02
C ILE A 200 -3.64 5.42 -9.38
N LYS A 201 -3.55 5.61 -8.06
CA LYS A 201 -4.31 6.63 -7.32
C LYS A 201 -3.99 8.05 -7.79
N LEU A 202 -2.72 8.33 -8.08
CA LEU A 202 -2.25 9.63 -8.57
C LEU A 202 -2.48 9.85 -10.07
N GLY A 203 -2.83 8.79 -10.82
CA GLY A 203 -2.95 8.84 -12.28
C GLY A 203 -1.60 9.09 -12.99
N ASP A 204 -0.48 8.66 -12.39
CA ASP A 204 0.85 8.84 -12.96
C ASP A 204 1.17 7.69 -13.94
N GLU A 205 0.78 7.90 -15.20
CA GLU A 205 0.93 6.91 -16.27
C GLU A 205 2.39 6.55 -16.55
N ASP A 206 3.28 7.54 -16.52
CA ASP A 206 4.70 7.33 -16.77
C ASP A 206 5.30 6.39 -15.71
N LYS A 207 4.91 6.56 -14.44
CA LYS A 207 5.33 5.67 -13.36
C LYS A 207 4.76 4.27 -13.48
N ILE A 208 3.48 4.13 -13.82
CA ILE A 208 2.84 2.83 -14.03
C ILE A 208 3.58 2.06 -15.12
N GLN A 209 3.79 2.69 -16.29
CA GLN A 209 4.52 2.08 -17.40
C GLN A 209 5.97 1.76 -17.04
N GLN A 210 6.64 2.66 -16.30
CA GLN A 210 8.00 2.43 -15.81
C GLN A 210 8.09 1.19 -14.91
N LEU A 211 7.13 0.99 -14.00
CA LEU A 211 7.12 -0.17 -13.11
C LEU A 211 6.88 -1.47 -13.87
N ILE A 212 5.96 -1.47 -14.84
CA ILE A 212 5.68 -2.62 -15.71
C ILE A 212 6.91 -2.97 -16.55
N ALA A 213 7.53 -1.98 -17.20
CA ALA A 213 8.69 -2.19 -18.06
C ALA A 213 9.92 -2.72 -17.30
N ASN A 214 10.12 -2.27 -16.04
CA ASN A 214 11.24 -2.71 -15.21
C ASN A 214 11.03 -4.10 -14.58
N ALA A 215 9.86 -4.71 -14.76
CA ALA A 215 9.55 -6.01 -14.19
C ALA A 215 10.19 -7.17 -14.97
N ASP A 216 10.70 -6.91 -16.19
CA ASP A 216 11.31 -7.89 -17.10
C ASP A 216 12.82 -8.16 -16.85
N GLY A 217 13.41 -7.71 -15.73
CA GLY A 217 14.86 -7.85 -15.49
C GLY A 217 15.26 -8.10 -14.04
N SER A 218 15.67 -9.36 -13.73
CA SER A 218 16.23 -9.88 -12.46
C SER A 218 15.31 -9.82 -11.24
N ASP A 219 15.25 -10.87 -10.39
CA ASP A 219 14.62 -11.04 -9.05
C ASP A 219 13.23 -10.42 -8.73
N ARG A 220 12.74 -9.51 -9.56
CA ARG A 220 11.49 -8.75 -9.56
C ARG A 220 10.40 -9.43 -10.39
N SER A 221 10.67 -10.61 -10.96
CA SER A 221 9.58 -11.48 -11.41
C SER A 221 8.62 -11.82 -10.26
N THR A 222 9.06 -11.66 -9.01
CA THR A 222 8.27 -11.70 -7.78
C THR A 222 7.29 -10.53 -7.64
N PHE A 223 7.53 -9.39 -8.30
CA PHE A 223 6.67 -8.20 -8.23
C PHE A 223 5.55 -8.23 -9.25
N ASN A 224 5.72 -9.01 -10.32
CA ASN A 224 4.73 -9.19 -11.39
C ASN A 224 3.35 -9.57 -10.86
N GLU A 225 3.30 -10.55 -9.95
CA GLU A 225 2.07 -10.99 -9.29
C GLU A 225 1.43 -9.82 -8.50
N SER A 226 2.25 -9.11 -7.71
CA SER A 226 1.82 -7.93 -6.94
C SER A 226 1.34 -6.77 -7.81
N TYR A 227 1.99 -6.49 -8.94
CA TYR A 227 1.58 -5.48 -9.90
C TYR A 227 0.27 -5.86 -10.61
N LEU A 228 0.13 -7.11 -11.05
CA LEU A 228 -1.11 -7.60 -11.63
C LEU A 228 -2.28 -7.37 -10.69
N VAL A 229 -2.14 -7.74 -9.41
CA VAL A 229 -3.22 -7.57 -8.41
C VAL A 229 -3.57 -6.10 -8.20
N ALA A 230 -2.58 -5.20 -8.16
CA ALA A 230 -2.82 -3.77 -8.01
C ALA A 230 -3.51 -3.17 -9.25
N LEU A 231 -3.04 -3.51 -10.45
CA LEU A 231 -3.64 -3.10 -11.72
C LEU A 231 -5.08 -3.63 -11.86
N CYS A 232 -5.32 -4.86 -11.41
CA CYS A 232 -6.66 -5.45 -11.33
C CYS A 232 -7.60 -4.61 -10.46
N LYS A 233 -7.14 -4.19 -9.27
CA LYS A 233 -7.92 -3.34 -8.36
C LYS A 233 -8.13 -1.93 -8.90
N GLY A 234 -7.20 -1.43 -9.71
CA GLY A 234 -7.28 -0.12 -10.36
C GLY A 234 -8.04 -0.08 -11.68
N ASP A 235 -8.68 -1.18 -12.08
CA ASP A 235 -9.39 -1.32 -13.36
C ASP A 235 -8.55 -0.98 -14.61
N ARG A 236 -7.24 -1.24 -14.53
CA ARG A 236 -6.22 -0.90 -15.54
C ARG A 236 -6.09 -1.98 -16.63
N GLN A 237 -7.10 -2.11 -17.48
CA GLN A 237 -7.22 -3.21 -18.45
C GLN A 237 -5.99 -3.33 -19.39
N GLU A 238 -5.56 -2.22 -19.98
CA GLU A 238 -4.48 -2.21 -20.97
C GLU A 238 -3.16 -2.67 -20.35
N GLU A 239 -2.85 -2.16 -19.17
CA GLU A 239 -1.66 -2.54 -18.40
C GLU A 239 -1.67 -3.99 -17.93
N VAL A 240 -2.83 -4.50 -17.51
CA VAL A 240 -2.95 -5.92 -17.16
C VAL A 240 -2.65 -6.79 -18.37
N LEU A 241 -3.20 -6.45 -19.54
CA LEU A 241 -2.93 -7.21 -20.77
C LEU A 241 -1.44 -7.18 -21.12
N MET A 242 -0.81 -6.01 -21.09
CA MET A 242 0.63 -5.88 -21.37
C MET A 242 1.48 -6.72 -20.43
N LEU A 243 1.11 -6.77 -19.15
CA LEU A 243 1.86 -7.51 -18.14
C LEU A 243 1.61 -9.03 -18.24
N LEU A 244 0.38 -9.46 -18.53
CA LEU A 244 0.03 -10.87 -18.75
C LEU A 244 0.73 -11.48 -19.98
N GLU A 245 1.04 -10.68 -21.00
CA GLU A 245 1.80 -11.15 -22.16
C GLU A 245 3.27 -11.48 -21.84
N ARG A 246 3.80 -10.93 -20.75
CA ARG A 246 5.21 -11.03 -20.36
C ARG A 246 5.46 -11.99 -19.20
N ILE A 247 4.47 -12.18 -18.35
CA ILE A 247 4.59 -13.05 -17.17
C ILE A 247 4.60 -14.52 -17.58
N ASP A 248 5.55 -15.24 -17.00
CA ASP A 248 5.51 -16.70 -16.97
C ASP A 248 4.47 -17.15 -15.94
N ILE A 249 3.29 -17.57 -16.42
CA ILE A 249 2.16 -18.00 -15.58
C ILE A 249 2.56 -19.13 -14.63
N LYS A 250 3.57 -19.93 -15.00
CA LYS A 250 4.10 -21.02 -14.16
C LYS A 250 4.78 -20.54 -12.89
N LYS A 251 5.14 -19.26 -12.82
CA LYS A 251 5.78 -18.63 -11.65
C LYS A 251 4.79 -17.96 -10.72
N LEU A 252 3.50 -17.88 -11.08
CA LEU A 252 2.47 -17.39 -10.18
C LEU A 252 2.27 -18.40 -9.06
N SER A 253 2.34 -17.93 -7.83
CA SER A 253 2.50 -18.79 -6.65
C SER A 253 1.24 -18.83 -5.78
N SER A 254 0.43 -17.77 -5.79
CA SER A 254 -0.76 -17.66 -4.96
C SER A 254 -2.02 -18.05 -5.73
N LYS A 255 -2.88 -18.84 -5.07
CA LYS A 255 -4.22 -19.14 -5.57
C LYS A 255 -5.07 -17.86 -5.65
N GLU A 256 -5.00 -17.03 -4.61
CA GLU A 256 -5.77 -15.79 -4.48
C GLU A 256 -5.46 -14.81 -5.62
N ASP A 257 -4.19 -14.74 -6.03
CA ASP A 257 -3.76 -13.87 -7.12
C ASP A 257 -4.24 -14.40 -8.48
N MET A 258 -4.23 -15.73 -8.68
CA MET A 258 -4.86 -16.36 -9.85
C MET A 258 -6.37 -16.09 -9.89
N GLU A 259 -7.06 -16.20 -8.76
CA GLU A 259 -8.49 -15.88 -8.68
C GLU A 259 -8.75 -14.42 -9.06
N ALA A 260 -7.93 -13.48 -8.59
CA ALA A 260 -8.04 -12.07 -8.93
C ALA A 260 -7.85 -11.83 -10.44
N ILE A 261 -6.87 -12.49 -11.06
CA ILE A 261 -6.62 -12.43 -12.51
C ILE A 261 -7.82 -12.97 -13.28
N LEU A 262 -8.36 -14.14 -12.93
CA LEU A 262 -9.51 -14.72 -13.66
C LEU A 262 -10.78 -13.90 -13.48
N LYS A 263 -11.02 -13.32 -12.29
CA LYS A 263 -12.11 -12.35 -12.09
C LYS A 263 -12.00 -11.20 -13.08
N LEU A 264 -10.80 -10.66 -13.21
CA LEU A 264 -10.53 -9.56 -14.12
C LEU A 264 -10.77 -9.91 -15.59
N LEU A 265 -10.23 -11.05 -16.03
CA LEU A 265 -10.39 -11.52 -17.40
C LEU A 265 -11.88 -11.74 -17.73
N GLY A 266 -12.66 -12.24 -16.77
CA GLY A 266 -14.12 -12.34 -16.91
C GLY A 266 -14.79 -10.97 -17.05
N ARG A 267 -14.42 -10.02 -16.19
CA ARG A 267 -14.95 -8.65 -16.20
C ARG A 267 -14.68 -7.93 -17.53
N PHE A 268 -13.52 -8.14 -18.12
CA PHE A 268 -13.10 -7.54 -19.39
C PHE A 268 -13.42 -8.39 -20.64
N LEU A 269 -14.14 -9.52 -20.49
CA LEU A 269 -14.51 -10.41 -21.59
C LEU A 269 -13.31 -10.99 -22.37
N LEU A 270 -12.18 -11.17 -21.69
CA LEU A 270 -10.91 -11.62 -22.26
C LEU A 270 -10.81 -13.16 -22.26
N GLU A 271 -11.76 -13.81 -22.92
CA GLU A 271 -11.90 -15.27 -22.89
C GLU A 271 -10.69 -16.02 -23.43
N SER A 272 -10.07 -15.52 -24.51
CA SER A 272 -8.88 -16.13 -25.10
C SER A 272 -7.72 -16.18 -24.11
N HIS A 273 -7.52 -15.11 -23.35
CA HIS A 273 -6.50 -15.02 -22.30
C HIS A 273 -6.83 -15.95 -21.14
N ALA A 274 -8.09 -15.99 -20.70
CA ALA A 274 -8.51 -16.90 -19.63
C ALA A 274 -8.30 -18.37 -20.01
N LYS A 275 -8.65 -18.75 -21.25
CA LYS A 275 -8.41 -20.10 -21.78
C LYS A 275 -6.93 -20.43 -21.82
N LYS A 276 -6.10 -19.55 -22.37
CA LYS A 276 -4.63 -19.72 -22.41
C LYS A 276 -4.09 -19.93 -21.00
N PHE A 277 -4.49 -19.08 -20.06
CA PHE A 277 -4.06 -19.15 -18.66
C PHE A 277 -4.43 -20.48 -18.00
N ILE A 278 -5.68 -20.93 -18.16
CA ILE A 278 -6.14 -22.21 -17.58
C ILE A 278 -5.46 -23.41 -18.24
N LEU A 279 -5.17 -23.36 -19.55
CA LEU A 279 -4.41 -24.41 -20.24
C LEU A 279 -2.98 -24.50 -19.70
N GLU A 280 -2.31 -23.38 -19.51
CA GLU A 280 -0.95 -23.37 -18.95
C GLU A 280 -0.90 -23.94 -17.54
N LEU A 281 -1.87 -23.59 -16.67
CA LEU A 281 -2.01 -24.18 -15.33
C LEU A 281 -2.28 -25.69 -15.38
N LYS A 282 -3.08 -26.12 -16.34
CA LYS A 282 -3.34 -27.55 -16.57
C LYS A 282 -2.09 -28.30 -16.99
N ASP A 283 -1.28 -27.73 -17.88
CA ASP A 283 -0.05 -28.33 -18.38
C ASP A 283 1.03 -28.50 -17.29
N ILE A 284 1.05 -27.62 -16.28
CA ILE A 284 1.90 -27.77 -15.09
C ILE A 284 1.31 -28.70 -14.01
N GLY A 285 0.15 -29.33 -14.27
CA GLY A 285 -0.40 -30.39 -13.43
C GLY A 285 -1.33 -29.92 -12.30
N TRP A 286 -1.95 -28.74 -12.42
CA TRP A 286 -2.93 -28.30 -11.42
C TRP A 286 -4.12 -29.27 -11.32
N GLN A 287 -4.62 -29.43 -10.10
CA GLN A 287 -5.75 -30.32 -9.83
C GLN A 287 -7.01 -29.83 -10.55
N HIS A 288 -7.76 -30.77 -11.12
CA HIS A 288 -9.01 -30.51 -11.84
C HIS A 288 -10.00 -29.67 -11.05
N GLN A 289 -10.09 -29.87 -9.73
CA GLN A 289 -10.97 -29.08 -8.87
C GLN A 289 -10.59 -27.60 -8.85
N HIS A 290 -9.30 -27.27 -8.77
CA HIS A 290 -8.84 -25.88 -8.78
C HIS A 290 -9.02 -25.22 -10.14
N LEU A 291 -8.76 -25.94 -11.22
CA LEU A 291 -9.02 -25.46 -12.59
C LEU A 291 -10.51 -25.14 -12.77
N LEU A 292 -11.40 -25.98 -12.22
CA LEU A 292 -12.84 -25.73 -12.27
C LEU A 292 -13.26 -24.54 -11.41
N GLU A 293 -12.69 -24.38 -10.20
CA GLU A 293 -12.90 -23.19 -9.36
C GLU A 293 -12.54 -21.91 -10.12
N LEU A 294 -11.40 -21.90 -10.83
CA LEU A 294 -10.97 -20.75 -11.66
C LEU A 294 -11.91 -20.48 -12.85
N ILE A 295 -12.41 -21.52 -13.53
CA ILE A 295 -13.42 -21.38 -14.60
C ILE A 295 -14.71 -20.76 -14.05
N CYS A 296 -15.17 -21.22 -12.89
CA CYS A 296 -16.34 -20.67 -12.21
C CYS A 296 -16.15 -19.19 -11.88
N ILE A 297 -14.98 -18.83 -11.33
CA ILE A 297 -14.63 -17.45 -10.97
C ILE A 297 -14.64 -16.53 -12.20
N TYR A 298 -14.05 -16.98 -13.31
CA TYR A 298 -14.11 -16.25 -14.58
C TYR A 298 -15.54 -16.02 -15.04
N ALA A 299 -16.35 -17.09 -15.11
CA ALA A 299 -17.71 -17.03 -15.64
C ALA A 299 -18.62 -16.11 -14.80
N MET A 300 -18.49 -16.16 -13.47
CA MET A 300 -19.23 -15.32 -12.52
C MET A 300 -18.88 -13.83 -12.64
N SER A 301 -17.70 -13.50 -13.17
CA SER A 301 -17.23 -12.12 -13.24
C SER A 301 -17.63 -11.41 -14.54
N ILE A 302 -18.34 -12.08 -15.43
CA ILE A 302 -18.80 -11.51 -16.70
C ILE A 302 -19.99 -10.56 -16.45
N PRO A 303 -19.88 -9.25 -16.77
CA PRO A 303 -20.78 -8.20 -16.29
C PRO A 303 -22.24 -8.30 -16.80
N ASN A 304 -22.48 -9.07 -17.87
CA ASN A 304 -23.80 -9.19 -18.50
C ASN A 304 -24.45 -10.57 -18.35
N ILE A 305 -23.80 -11.51 -17.66
CA ILE A 305 -24.39 -12.81 -17.37
C ILE A 305 -25.12 -12.69 -16.03
N LYS A 306 -26.46 -12.63 -16.08
CA LYS A 306 -27.30 -12.43 -14.90
C LYS A 306 -27.99 -13.69 -14.42
N MET A 307 -28.20 -14.68 -15.28
CA MET A 307 -28.86 -15.92 -14.91
C MET A 307 -27.84 -16.99 -14.56
N ILE A 308 -28.10 -17.72 -13.47
CA ILE A 308 -27.22 -18.82 -13.04
C ILE A 308 -27.14 -19.91 -14.09
N GLU A 309 -28.21 -20.10 -14.87
CA GLU A 309 -28.28 -21.02 -16.00
C GLU A 309 -27.25 -20.64 -17.08
N ASP A 310 -27.14 -19.36 -17.42
CA ASP A 310 -26.18 -18.85 -18.40
C ASP A 310 -24.73 -19.04 -17.91
N ILE A 311 -24.49 -18.82 -16.61
CA ILE A 311 -23.19 -19.08 -15.98
C ILE A 311 -22.86 -20.57 -16.08
N VAL A 312 -23.80 -21.45 -15.73
CA VAL A 312 -23.61 -22.90 -15.78
C VAL A 312 -23.35 -23.37 -17.21
N ILE A 313 -24.07 -22.84 -18.20
CA ILE A 313 -23.81 -23.12 -19.62
C ILE A 313 -22.39 -22.68 -19.99
N LYS A 314 -21.98 -21.47 -19.58
CA LYS A 314 -20.64 -20.95 -19.86
C LYS A 314 -19.54 -21.83 -19.26
N VAL A 315 -19.70 -22.23 -17.99
CA VAL A 315 -18.79 -23.13 -17.30
C VAL A 315 -18.69 -24.47 -18.02
N LYS A 316 -19.82 -25.08 -18.40
CA LYS A 316 -19.84 -26.36 -19.13
C LYS A 316 -19.14 -26.28 -20.48
N ASN A 317 -19.36 -25.19 -21.22
CA ASN A 317 -18.70 -24.97 -22.51
C ASN A 317 -17.18 -24.85 -22.32
N LEU A 318 -16.73 -24.04 -21.35
CA LEU A 318 -15.30 -23.90 -21.05
C LEU A 318 -14.67 -25.21 -20.54
N GLN A 319 -15.37 -25.97 -19.70
CA GLN A 319 -14.92 -27.29 -19.25
C GLN A 319 -14.70 -28.24 -20.43
N ALA A 320 -15.66 -28.29 -21.36
CA ALA A 320 -15.58 -29.15 -22.54
C ALA A 320 -14.42 -28.74 -23.46
N GLU A 321 -14.31 -27.44 -23.77
CA GLU A 321 -13.24 -26.92 -24.62
C GLU A 321 -11.84 -27.13 -24.02
N LEU A 322 -11.69 -26.88 -22.72
CA LEU A 322 -10.41 -27.01 -22.00
C LEU A 322 -10.12 -28.45 -21.56
N LYS A 323 -11.07 -29.37 -21.79
CA LYS A 323 -11.01 -30.77 -21.34
C LYS A 323 -10.71 -30.87 -19.84
N VAL A 324 -11.38 -30.05 -19.02
CA VAL A 324 -11.30 -30.09 -17.55
C VAL A 324 -12.40 -31.02 -17.05
N ALA A 325 -12.05 -31.97 -16.20
CA ALA A 325 -13.00 -32.95 -15.67
C ALA A 325 -14.15 -32.28 -14.92
N SER A 326 -15.36 -32.80 -15.12
CA SER A 326 -16.55 -32.34 -14.41
C SER A 326 -16.47 -32.73 -12.93
N SER A 327 -16.82 -31.80 -12.05
CA SER A 327 -17.04 -32.05 -10.63
C SER A 327 -18.28 -31.27 -10.18
N SER A 328 -19.15 -31.90 -9.38
CA SER A 328 -20.35 -31.23 -8.88
C SER A 328 -20.03 -30.24 -7.75
N VAL A 329 -18.95 -30.46 -6.99
CA VAL A 329 -18.66 -29.71 -5.76
C VAL A 329 -18.43 -28.21 -6.00
N PRO A 330 -17.60 -27.76 -6.96
CA PRO A 330 -17.43 -26.32 -7.22
C PRO A 330 -18.68 -25.67 -7.83
N LEU A 331 -19.46 -26.42 -8.61
CA LEU A 331 -20.73 -25.97 -9.18
C LEU A 331 -21.82 -25.80 -8.11
N GLU A 332 -21.89 -26.71 -7.14
CA GLU A 332 -22.78 -26.59 -5.98
C GLU A 332 -22.42 -25.38 -5.13
N LYS A 333 -21.12 -25.14 -4.88
CA LYS A 333 -20.63 -23.93 -4.21
C LYS A 333 -21.02 -22.66 -4.98
N LEU A 334 -20.88 -22.68 -6.31
CA LEU A 334 -21.27 -21.58 -7.19
C LEU A 334 -22.77 -21.30 -7.10
N ILE A 335 -23.61 -22.33 -7.21
CA ILE A 335 -25.07 -22.19 -7.09
C ILE A 335 -25.44 -21.64 -5.71
N LYS A 336 -24.83 -22.16 -4.65
CA LYS A 336 -25.07 -21.68 -3.27
C LYS A 336 -24.68 -20.20 -3.10
N SER A 337 -23.47 -19.83 -3.52
CA SER A 337 -22.98 -18.45 -3.42
C SER A 337 -23.89 -17.47 -4.17
N TYR A 338 -24.35 -17.84 -5.36
CA TYR A 338 -25.29 -17.03 -6.13
C TYR A 338 -26.65 -16.91 -5.43
N CYS A 339 -27.21 -18.02 -4.96
CA CYS A 339 -28.47 -18.04 -4.20
C CYS A 339 -28.42 -17.19 -2.92
N ASP A 340 -27.27 -17.15 -2.23
CA ASP A 340 -27.11 -16.35 -1.02
C ASP A 340 -27.03 -14.84 -1.36
N SER A 341 -26.32 -14.47 -2.44
CA SER A 341 -26.26 -13.07 -2.91
C SER A 341 -27.61 -12.48 -3.33
N LEU A 342 -28.54 -13.31 -3.83
CA LEU A 342 -29.90 -12.89 -4.17
C LEU A 342 -30.76 -12.59 -2.93
N LYS A 343 -30.53 -13.32 -1.83
CA LYS A 343 -31.28 -13.10 -0.57
C LYS A 343 -30.91 -11.76 0.06
N ASP A 344 -29.65 -11.36 -0.01
CA ASP A 344 -29.17 -10.08 0.53
C ASP A 344 -29.75 -8.86 -0.19
N VAL A 345 -30.03 -8.98 -1.50
CA VAL A 345 -30.71 -7.92 -2.28
C VAL A 345 -32.21 -7.84 -1.95
N SER A 346 -32.85 -8.95 -1.57
CA SER A 346 -34.28 -8.97 -1.20
C SER A 346 -34.59 -8.49 0.23
N GLY A 347 -33.56 -8.28 1.06
CA GLY A 347 -33.70 -7.87 2.47
C GLY A 347 -33.74 -6.36 2.74
N THR A 348 -33.62 -5.51 1.72
CA THR A 348 -33.53 -4.03 1.88
C THR A 348 -34.70 -3.23 1.31
N SER A 349 -35.88 -3.85 1.09
CA SER A 349 -37.14 -3.09 0.91
C SER A 349 -37.95 -3.06 2.22
N GLY A 350 -37.71 -2.02 3.02
CA GLY A 350 -38.44 -1.74 4.25
C GLY A 350 -39.89 -1.33 4.02
N PHE A 351 -40.78 -2.04 4.72
CA PHE A 351 -41.91 -1.55 5.52
C PHE A 351 -42.57 -0.19 5.20
N GLY A 352 -43.85 -0.29 4.86
CA GLY A 352 -44.95 0.62 5.21
C GLY A 352 -46.22 0.07 4.55
N GLY A 353 -47.36 -0.22 5.17
CA GLY A 353 -47.89 0.05 6.49
C GLY A 353 -49.41 0.11 6.34
N GLN A 354 -50.13 -0.74 7.08
CA GLN A 354 -51.54 -0.62 7.52
C GLN A 354 -52.75 -0.93 6.61
N SER A 355 -53.51 -1.92 7.11
CA SER A 355 -54.96 -1.89 7.46
C SER A 355 -56.01 -2.46 6.50
N GLY A 356 -56.97 -3.17 7.11
CA GLY A 356 -58.18 -3.77 6.52
C GLY A 356 -58.05 -5.29 6.37
N GLY A 357 -58.60 -6.16 7.21
CA GLY A 357 -59.96 -6.16 7.73
C GLY A 357 -60.84 -7.07 6.87
N LYS A 358 -60.92 -8.36 7.25
CA LYS A 358 -61.97 -9.36 6.97
C LYS A 358 -62.74 -9.27 5.64
N GLU A 359 -62.64 -10.31 4.80
CA GLU A 359 -63.80 -11.17 4.50
C GLU A 359 -63.41 -12.46 3.76
N LEU A 360 -63.92 -13.58 4.30
CA LEU A 360 -64.07 -14.85 3.62
C LEU A 360 -65.14 -14.70 2.52
N VAL A 361 -64.83 -15.02 1.26
CA VAL A 361 -65.82 -15.64 0.38
C VAL A 361 -65.15 -16.72 -0.47
N ARG A 362 -65.83 -17.87 -0.49
CA ARG A 362 -65.53 -19.11 -1.19
C ARG A 362 -65.57 -18.98 -2.71
N SER A 363 -64.84 -19.92 -3.32
CA SER A 363 -65.25 -20.81 -4.42
C SER A 363 -65.25 -20.35 -5.88
N HIS A 364 -64.62 -21.22 -6.68
CA HIS A 364 -64.88 -21.66 -8.05
C HIS A 364 -63.94 -21.17 -9.18
N ILE A 365 -63.01 -22.07 -9.51
CA ILE A 365 -62.67 -22.64 -10.85
C ILE A 365 -63.75 -22.31 -11.92
N PRO A 366 -63.40 -22.07 -13.20
CA PRO A 366 -62.21 -22.56 -13.92
C PRO A 366 -61.15 -21.53 -14.30
#